data_AF-A0A8J6DYY8-F1
#
_entry.id   AF-A0A8J6DYY8-F1
#
_cell.length_a   1.000
_cell.length_b   1.000
_cell.length_c   1.000
_cell.angle_alpha   90.00
_cell.angle_beta   90.00
_cell.angle_gamma   90.00
#
_symmetry.space_group_name_H-M   'P 1'
#
loop_
_entity.id
_entity.type
_entity.pdbx_description
1 polymer ?
#
loop_
_entity_poly.entity_id
_entity_poly.type
_entity_poly.pdbx_seq_one_letter_code
_entity_poly.pdbx_strand_id
1 'polypeptide(L)'
;MTVVSVIAYDGTVEKITVDSNDSVGAVKEQFAMIRGISSPGILFLLDERTNELMEDIRPLSDFMQATEDATVFAYDRTVLYPDAPVPVLTIPVYTAETAPSMPPETEVPASMDDELTRALSVIVSFDQSLRQTLVVVRAFRAGLDAAYRTVSGALDRLNNQSAAIECARANMELYQRALTRAAENFTASFTAQRQRHEAILANHGAAIERLRATPLDPAHQAGERETLADLVDLTRVETWEKECRVKQQRLTERVEAFSASFTSRKTRALERLAPWRPVSTASLTDQARILEGSVRALDDVSTGIEAEIEQLQHLVQEQTSPEALFEATPALSSAVRKWKDALQRQWSIWGQDQTASASVTSSDVAHVEIGRETVEESRAAVGTQMKQAMAALKDISVRQTEVSSLQRTVTAFANITRKYGDAFEPLAALETLPEAYPRLLTENRRRDSWNRSYMALLDTAGRLVAAVHSAEQHRRDAFQEELTGPVQALLGKLAPSLTESLPLPQVGIAPLPSNGTVGAPTGPDPVVADLVAALESLIGRISR
;
A
#
# COMPACT_ATOMS: atom_id res chain seq x y z
N MET A 1 -13.25 -12.83 7.94
CA MET A 1 -11.89 -12.86 8.52
C MET A 1 -11.77 -11.75 9.56
N THR A 2 -11.07 -11.94 10.66
CA THR A 2 -10.82 -10.85 11.65
C THR A 2 -9.39 -10.37 11.47
N VAL A 3 -9.23 -9.08 11.18
CA VAL A 3 -7.92 -8.45 10.99
C VAL A 3 -7.59 -7.66 12.24
N VAL A 4 -6.39 -7.90 12.78
CA VAL A 4 -5.84 -7.13 13.90
C VAL A 4 -5.08 -5.95 13.32
N SER A 5 -5.61 -4.75 13.52
CA SER A 5 -4.95 -3.52 13.13
C SER A 5 -4.32 -2.83 14.32
N VAL A 6 -3.06 -2.46 14.19
CA VAL A 6 -2.33 -1.66 15.17
C VAL A 6 -2.29 -0.21 14.70
N ILE A 7 -2.77 0.70 15.53
CA ILE A 7 -2.75 2.13 15.25
C ILE A 7 -1.38 2.69 15.60
N ALA A 8 -0.65 3.13 14.58
CA ALA A 8 0.76 3.46 14.71
C ALA A 8 1.04 4.62 15.67
N TYR A 9 0.14 5.61 15.77
CA TYR A 9 0.38 6.81 16.58
C TYR A 9 0.03 6.68 18.06
N ASP A 10 -0.76 5.67 18.47
CA ASP A 10 -1.15 5.45 19.88
C ASP A 10 -0.93 4.01 20.38
N GLY A 11 -0.51 3.11 19.49
CA GLY A 11 -0.23 1.71 19.79
C GLY A 11 -1.48 0.88 20.10
N THR A 12 -2.67 1.43 19.91
CA THR A 12 -3.92 0.72 20.21
C THR A 12 -4.20 -0.35 19.17
N VAL A 13 -4.84 -1.43 19.62
CA VAL A 13 -5.18 -2.58 18.78
C VAL A 13 -6.68 -2.56 18.51
N GLU A 14 -7.06 -2.53 17.25
CA GLU A 14 -8.44 -2.63 16.81
C GLU A 14 -8.67 -3.89 15.99
N LYS A 15 -9.79 -4.58 16.24
CA LYS A 15 -10.18 -5.78 15.51
C LYS A 15 -11.26 -5.40 14.51
N ILE A 16 -10.95 -5.54 13.23
CA ILE A 16 -11.88 -5.25 12.13
C ILE A 16 -12.34 -6.56 11.54
N THR A 17 -13.65 -6.73 11.36
CA THR A 17 -14.21 -7.91 10.68
C THR A 17 -14.31 -7.59 9.20
N VAL A 18 -13.61 -8.36 8.38
CA VAL A 18 -13.43 -8.12 6.94
C VAL A 18 -13.91 -9.35 6.17
N ASP A 19 -14.66 -9.15 5.08
CA ASP A 19 -15.02 -10.24 4.15
C ASP A 19 -13.82 -10.60 3.25
N SER A 20 -13.72 -11.84 2.79
CA SER A 20 -12.60 -12.30 1.95
C SER A 20 -12.49 -11.54 0.62
N ASN A 21 -13.55 -10.87 0.16
CA ASN A 21 -13.53 -10.08 -1.07
C ASN A 21 -13.41 -8.57 -0.84
N ASP A 22 -13.31 -8.12 0.41
CA ASP A 22 -13.21 -6.68 0.69
C ASP A 22 -11.87 -6.13 0.20
N SER A 23 -11.94 -5.07 -0.60
CA SER A 23 -10.75 -4.36 -1.07
C SER A 23 -10.07 -3.62 0.08
N VAL A 24 -8.76 -3.41 -0.03
CA VAL A 24 -8.01 -2.60 0.94
C VAL A 24 -8.65 -1.21 1.11
N GLY A 25 -9.17 -0.61 0.03
CA GLY A 25 -9.91 0.66 0.09
C GLY A 25 -11.19 0.59 0.91
N ALA A 26 -11.98 -0.49 0.77
CA ALA A 26 -13.20 -0.68 1.56
C ALA A 26 -12.88 -0.85 3.07
N VAL A 27 -11.80 -1.56 3.39
CA VAL A 27 -11.35 -1.72 4.79
C VAL A 27 -10.85 -0.38 5.38
N LYS A 28 -10.15 0.44 4.57
CA LYS A 28 -9.76 1.80 4.97
C LYS A 28 -10.98 2.69 5.26
N GLU A 29 -12.05 2.58 4.47
CA GLU A 29 -13.30 3.32 4.70
C GLU A 29 -14.03 2.86 5.97
N GLN A 30 -14.06 1.57 6.26
CA GLN A 30 -14.62 1.05 7.51
C GLN A 30 -13.82 1.55 8.72
N PHE A 31 -12.49 1.49 8.65
CA PHE A 31 -11.61 2.01 9.70
C PHE A 31 -11.75 3.52 9.90
N ALA A 32 -11.83 4.27 8.78
CA ALA A 32 -12.12 5.70 8.76
C ALA A 32 -13.43 6.03 9.50
N MET A 33 -14.48 5.24 9.27
CA MET A 33 -15.78 5.40 9.92
C MET A 33 -15.71 5.15 11.43
N ILE A 34 -15.00 4.11 11.87
CA ILE A 34 -14.85 3.78 13.30
C ILE A 34 -14.12 4.89 14.06
N ARG A 35 -13.09 5.48 13.44
CA ARG A 35 -12.22 6.49 14.09
C ARG A 35 -12.58 7.93 13.80
N GLY A 36 -13.52 8.18 12.89
CA GLY A 36 -13.85 9.53 12.42
C GLY A 36 -12.70 10.20 11.65
N ILE A 37 -11.85 9.42 10.97
CA ILE A 37 -10.71 9.90 10.18
C ILE A 37 -11.11 9.89 8.70
N SER A 38 -10.53 10.77 7.88
CA SER A 38 -10.73 10.72 6.43
C SER A 38 -9.99 9.53 5.80
N SER A 39 -10.69 8.68 5.04
CA SER A 39 -10.11 7.52 4.31
C SER A 39 -8.81 7.83 3.54
N PRO A 40 -8.70 8.91 2.74
CA PRO A 40 -7.43 9.28 2.05
C PRO A 40 -6.29 9.69 3.00
N GLY A 41 -6.61 9.98 4.26
CA GLY A 41 -5.65 10.23 5.34
C GLY A 41 -5.03 8.95 5.91
N ILE A 42 -5.60 7.77 5.64
CA ILE A 42 -5.15 6.50 6.23
C ILE A 42 -4.20 5.76 5.28
N LEU A 43 -3.04 5.39 5.81
CA LEU A 43 -2.09 4.49 5.18
C LEU A 43 -2.08 3.17 5.96
N PHE A 44 -2.18 2.04 5.28
CA PHE A 44 -2.00 0.73 5.88
C PHE A 44 -0.70 0.11 5.39
N LEU A 45 0.10 -0.43 6.31
CA LEU A 45 1.29 -1.22 6.03
C LEU A 45 1.16 -2.60 6.68
N LEU A 46 1.69 -3.64 6.04
CA LEU A 46 1.73 -4.99 6.58
C LEU A 46 3.10 -5.28 7.21
N ASP A 47 3.07 -6.06 8.28
CA ASP A 47 4.29 -6.58 8.92
C ASP A 47 5.10 -7.50 7.98
N GLU A 48 6.41 -7.53 8.19
CA GLU A 48 7.59 -7.80 7.33
C GLU A 48 7.63 -8.99 6.33
N ARG A 49 6.53 -9.47 5.71
CA ARG A 49 6.63 -10.63 4.78
C ARG A 49 6.13 -10.40 3.37
N THR A 50 5.29 -9.40 3.15
CA THR A 50 4.88 -8.97 1.81
C THR A 50 5.40 -7.56 1.60
N ASN A 51 6.59 -7.46 1.01
CA ASN A 51 7.24 -6.21 0.58
C ASN A 51 6.45 -5.46 -0.54
N GLU A 52 5.13 -5.61 -0.58
CA GLU A 52 4.23 -5.02 -1.55
C GLU A 52 3.40 -3.92 -0.90
N LEU A 53 3.24 -2.81 -1.62
CA LEU A 53 2.22 -1.86 -1.24
C LEU A 53 0.86 -2.49 -1.38
N MET A 54 0.06 -2.34 -0.32
CA MET A 54 -1.35 -2.64 -0.42
C MET A 54 -2.03 -1.62 -1.33
N GLU A 55 -2.32 -2.07 -2.55
CA GLU A 55 -3.10 -1.31 -3.52
C GLU A 55 -4.57 -1.33 -3.10
N ASP A 56 -5.22 -0.17 -3.12
CA ASP A 56 -6.60 0.00 -2.64
C ASP A 56 -7.62 -0.89 -3.36
N ILE A 57 -7.29 -1.33 -4.57
CA ILE A 57 -8.17 -2.13 -5.45
C ILE A 57 -8.06 -3.63 -5.14
N ARG A 58 -6.92 -4.09 -4.63
CA ARG A 58 -6.70 -5.51 -4.35
C ARG A 58 -7.43 -5.94 -3.06
N PRO A 59 -7.99 -7.16 -3.00
CA PRO A 59 -8.63 -7.65 -1.79
C PRO A 59 -7.60 -7.87 -0.68
N LEU A 60 -7.99 -7.57 0.56
CA LEU A 60 -7.07 -7.67 1.71
C LEU A 60 -6.61 -9.12 1.93
N SER A 61 -7.46 -10.09 1.60
CA SER A 61 -7.15 -11.52 1.68
C SER A 61 -5.92 -11.91 0.87
N ASP A 62 -5.67 -11.29 -0.28
CA ASP A 62 -4.54 -11.66 -1.15
C ASP A 62 -3.20 -11.34 -0.49
N PHE A 63 -3.17 -10.29 0.32
CA PHE A 63 -1.99 -9.92 1.09
C PHE A 63 -1.85 -10.74 2.38
N MET A 64 -2.97 -11.09 3.01
CA MET A 64 -2.97 -11.85 4.27
C MET A 64 -2.80 -13.35 4.10
N GLN A 65 -3.21 -13.95 2.97
CA GLN A 65 -2.99 -15.38 2.69
C GLN A 65 -1.50 -15.77 2.67
N ALA A 66 -0.60 -14.80 2.43
CA ALA A 66 0.84 -15.02 2.50
C ALA A 66 1.38 -15.12 3.95
N THR A 67 0.58 -14.77 4.95
CA THR A 67 1.01 -14.66 6.35
C THR A 67 -0.16 -14.88 7.31
N GLU A 68 -0.28 -16.08 7.89
CA GLU A 68 -1.37 -16.47 8.80
C GLU A 68 -1.51 -15.55 10.05
N ASP A 69 -0.45 -14.80 10.42
CA ASP A 69 -0.42 -13.88 11.57
C ASP A 69 -0.07 -12.42 11.19
N ALA A 70 -0.40 -11.97 9.97
CA ALA A 70 -0.01 -10.62 9.52
C ALA A 70 -0.68 -9.51 10.37
N THR A 71 0.13 -8.65 10.97
CA THR A 71 -0.34 -7.42 11.63
C THR A 71 -0.44 -6.28 10.61
N VAL A 72 -1.57 -5.56 10.62
CA VAL A 72 -1.78 -4.38 9.76
C VAL A 72 -1.59 -3.11 10.57
N PHE A 73 -0.54 -2.35 10.25
CA PHE A 73 -0.28 -1.07 10.88
C PHE A 73 -1.02 0.06 10.16
N ALA A 74 -1.85 0.80 10.90
CA ALA A 74 -2.61 1.93 10.42
C ALA A 74 -1.96 3.27 10.82
N TYR A 75 -1.70 4.11 9.83
CA TYR A 75 -1.10 5.43 10.01
C TYR A 75 -2.08 6.50 9.57
N ASP A 76 -2.32 7.48 10.43
CA ASP A 76 -3.10 8.67 10.11
C ASP A 76 -2.15 9.81 9.70
N ARG A 77 -2.21 10.21 8.44
CA ARG A 77 -1.41 11.31 7.89
C ARG A 77 -1.65 12.64 8.60
N THR A 78 -2.84 12.87 9.17
CA THR A 78 -3.17 14.12 9.85
C THR A 78 -2.40 14.28 11.16
N VAL A 79 -2.11 13.19 11.85
CA VAL A 79 -1.34 13.18 13.10
C VAL A 79 0.18 13.22 12.84
N LEU A 80 0.59 12.87 11.62
CA LEU A 80 1.99 12.90 11.18
C LEU A 80 2.46 14.26 10.67
N TYR A 81 1.60 15.28 10.64
CA TYR A 81 2.03 16.65 10.32
C TYR A 81 2.97 17.21 11.40
N PRO A 82 3.97 18.04 11.02
CA PRO A 82 4.94 18.59 11.97
C PRO A 82 4.27 19.25 13.20
N ASP A 83 3.21 20.01 12.96
CA ASP A 83 2.51 20.80 13.98
C ASP A 83 1.37 20.04 14.68
N ALA A 84 1.14 18.77 14.34
CA ALA A 84 0.08 17.99 14.96
C ALA A 84 0.38 17.69 16.46
N PRO A 85 -0.61 17.75 17.36
CA PRO A 85 -0.40 17.46 18.77
C PRO A 85 -0.03 15.98 19.00
N VAL A 86 0.81 15.72 20.00
CA VAL A 86 1.18 14.36 20.42
C VAL A 86 0.04 13.79 21.28
N PRO A 87 -0.49 12.60 20.97
CA PRO A 87 -1.50 11.95 21.82
C PRO A 87 -0.93 11.71 23.22
N VAL A 88 -1.69 12.05 24.26
CA VAL A 88 -1.27 11.89 25.65
C VAL A 88 -1.87 10.62 26.24
N LEU A 89 -1.01 9.64 26.57
CA LEU A 89 -1.38 8.55 27.47
C LEU A 89 -1.42 9.09 28.89
N THR A 90 -2.61 9.10 29.49
CA THR A 90 -2.80 9.60 30.86
C THR A 90 -2.76 8.41 31.81
N ILE A 91 -1.73 8.34 32.65
CA ILE A 91 -1.73 7.44 33.81
C ILE A 91 -2.58 8.12 34.89
N PRO A 92 -3.62 7.47 35.44
CA PRO A 92 -4.44 8.07 36.48
C PRO A 92 -3.56 8.46 37.66
N VAL A 93 -3.75 9.69 38.16
CA VAL A 93 -3.03 10.17 39.34
C VAL A 93 -3.54 9.39 40.54
N TYR A 94 -2.63 8.75 41.25
CA TYR A 94 -2.94 8.13 42.53
C TYR A 94 -3.08 9.23 43.59
N THR A 95 -4.32 9.62 43.91
CA THR A 95 -4.62 10.45 45.07
C THR A 95 -5.04 9.55 46.23
N ALA A 96 -4.22 9.46 47.26
CA ALA A 96 -4.54 8.75 48.52
C ALA A 96 -5.68 9.42 49.34
N GLU A 97 -6.53 10.23 48.69
CA GLU A 97 -7.54 11.09 49.33
C GLU A 97 -8.81 10.35 49.77
N THR A 98 -8.92 9.04 49.53
CA THR A 98 -10.04 8.20 49.99
C THR A 98 -9.63 7.16 51.02
N ALA A 99 -8.51 7.34 51.72
CA ALA A 99 -8.35 6.63 52.98
C ALA A 99 -9.40 7.18 53.95
N PRO A 100 -10.35 6.38 54.48
CA PRO A 100 -11.20 6.86 55.56
C PRO A 100 -10.30 7.42 56.65
N SER A 101 -10.60 8.63 57.15
CA SER A 101 -9.85 9.19 58.28
C SER A 101 -9.86 8.15 59.39
N MET A 102 -8.68 7.83 59.94
CA MET A 102 -8.63 7.04 61.17
C MET A 102 -9.59 7.68 62.16
N PRO A 103 -10.50 6.93 62.79
CA PRO A 103 -11.28 7.48 63.88
C PRO A 103 -10.30 7.98 64.95
N PRO A 104 -10.68 9.02 65.71
CA PRO A 104 -9.92 9.37 66.89
C PRO A 104 -9.72 8.13 67.77
N GLU A 105 -8.55 8.02 68.39
CA GLU A 105 -8.28 7.00 69.42
C GLU A 105 -9.51 6.90 70.32
N THR A 106 -10.14 5.73 70.33
CA THR A 106 -11.30 5.52 71.18
C THR A 106 -10.78 5.47 72.61
N GLU A 107 -10.85 6.60 73.31
CA GLU A 107 -10.52 6.67 74.74
C GLU A 107 -11.40 5.64 75.47
N VAL A 108 -10.77 4.55 75.92
CA VAL A 108 -11.44 3.56 76.77
C VAL A 108 -11.93 4.29 78.01
N PRO A 109 -13.25 4.34 78.30
CA PRO A 109 -13.75 5.08 79.45
C PRO A 109 -13.14 4.51 80.73
N ALA A 110 -12.30 5.29 81.40
CA ALA A 110 -11.63 4.90 82.65
C ALA A 110 -12.61 4.69 83.84
N SER A 111 -13.91 4.92 83.62
CA SER A 111 -14.96 5.06 84.62
C SER A 111 -16.12 4.05 84.40
N MET A 112 -15.82 2.77 84.20
CA MET A 112 -16.83 1.72 84.28
C MET A 112 -16.41 0.63 85.28
N ASP A 113 -17.21 0.44 86.32
CA ASP A 113 -16.97 -0.51 87.42
C ASP A 113 -17.09 -1.99 87.00
N ASP A 114 -17.47 -2.27 85.75
CA ASP A 114 -17.67 -3.63 85.26
C ASP A 114 -16.55 -4.06 84.29
N GLU A 115 -15.74 -5.02 84.75
CA GLU A 115 -14.53 -5.51 84.07
C GLU A 115 -14.85 -6.18 82.71
N LEU A 116 -16.06 -6.76 82.60
CA LEU A 116 -16.61 -7.35 81.38
C LEU A 116 -16.80 -6.30 80.28
N THR A 117 -17.39 -5.16 80.64
CA THR A 117 -17.71 -4.07 79.72
C THR A 117 -16.44 -3.46 79.13
N ARG A 118 -15.36 -3.36 79.92
CA ARG A 118 -14.06 -2.90 79.43
C ARG A 118 -13.47 -3.88 78.40
N ALA A 119 -13.46 -5.18 78.69
CA ALA A 119 -12.93 -6.18 77.77
C ALA A 119 -13.75 -6.25 76.45
N LEU A 120 -15.09 -6.13 76.53
CA LEU A 120 -15.95 -6.00 75.34
C LEU A 120 -15.66 -4.73 74.53
N SER A 121 -15.52 -3.58 75.19
CA SER A 121 -15.20 -2.32 74.49
C SER A 121 -13.86 -2.37 73.76
N VAL A 122 -12.90 -3.08 74.35
CA VAL A 122 -11.55 -3.24 73.81
C VAL A 122 -11.58 -4.11 72.55
N ILE A 123 -12.31 -5.23 72.55
CA ILE A 123 -12.46 -6.07 71.35
C ILE A 123 -13.21 -5.34 70.24
N VAL A 124 -14.28 -4.63 70.58
CA VAL A 124 -15.04 -3.83 69.60
C VAL A 124 -14.14 -2.76 68.98
N SER A 125 -13.29 -2.09 69.77
CA SER A 125 -12.32 -1.11 69.25
C SER A 125 -11.25 -1.76 68.35
N PHE A 126 -10.83 -2.98 68.67
CA PHE A 126 -9.83 -3.71 67.89
C PHE A 126 -10.39 -4.25 66.56
N ASP A 127 -11.57 -4.87 66.57
CA ASP A 127 -12.29 -5.28 65.36
C ASP A 127 -12.57 -4.07 64.44
N GLN A 128 -12.97 -2.93 65.01
CA GLN A 128 -13.14 -1.69 64.25
C GLN A 128 -11.83 -1.19 63.63
N SER A 129 -10.73 -1.23 64.37
CA SER A 129 -9.40 -0.86 63.88
C SER A 129 -8.94 -1.76 62.72
N LEU A 130 -9.04 -3.09 62.88
CA LEU A 130 -8.69 -4.04 61.81
C LEU A 130 -9.56 -3.86 60.56
N ARG A 131 -10.87 -3.66 60.73
CA ARG A 131 -11.77 -3.38 59.60
C ARG A 131 -11.42 -2.09 58.87
N GLN A 132 -11.02 -1.06 59.59
CA GLN A 132 -10.59 0.21 58.99
C GLN A 132 -9.28 0.06 58.24
N THR A 133 -8.28 -0.59 58.84
CA THR A 133 -7.02 -0.93 58.18
C THR A 133 -7.26 -1.74 56.92
N LEU A 134 -8.15 -2.74 56.97
CA LEU A 134 -8.53 -3.53 55.78
C LEU A 134 -9.14 -2.66 54.67
N VAL A 135 -10.01 -1.70 55.01
CA VAL A 135 -10.57 -0.76 54.02
C VAL A 135 -9.48 0.10 53.39
N VAL A 136 -8.53 0.60 54.20
CA VAL A 136 -7.40 1.41 53.74
C VAL A 136 -6.47 0.59 52.81
N VAL A 137 -6.06 -0.60 53.24
CA VAL A 137 -5.19 -1.51 52.45
C VAL A 137 -5.87 -1.88 51.13
N ARG A 138 -7.16 -2.23 51.14
CA ARG A 138 -7.91 -2.54 49.91
C ARG A 138 -8.00 -1.34 48.96
N ALA A 139 -8.14 -0.12 49.47
CA ALA A 139 -8.12 1.09 48.65
C ALA A 139 -6.75 1.31 47.99
N PHE A 140 -5.65 1.16 48.74
CA PHE A 140 -4.29 1.21 48.21
C PHE A 140 -4.06 0.13 47.14
N ARG A 141 -4.45 -1.12 47.42
CA ARG A 141 -4.34 -2.25 46.48
C ARG A 141 -5.10 -1.95 45.19
N ALA A 142 -6.33 -1.48 45.27
CA ALA A 142 -7.15 -1.16 44.10
C ALA A 142 -6.52 -0.05 43.24
N GLY A 143 -5.95 0.98 43.86
CA GLY A 143 -5.26 2.03 43.11
C GLY A 143 -3.95 1.56 42.46
N LEU A 144 -3.14 0.77 43.17
CA LEU A 144 -1.92 0.19 42.59
C LEU A 144 -2.22 -0.83 41.49
N ASP A 145 -3.28 -1.64 41.61
CA ASP A 145 -3.73 -2.54 40.54
C ASP A 145 -4.20 -1.75 39.30
N ALA A 146 -4.96 -0.68 39.49
CA ALA A 146 -5.34 0.21 38.38
C ALA A 146 -4.11 0.85 37.70
N ALA A 147 -3.11 1.27 38.50
CA ALA A 147 -1.86 1.82 37.98
C ALA A 147 -1.04 0.75 37.24
N TYR A 148 -0.87 -0.44 37.81
CA TYR A 148 -0.22 -1.59 37.18
C TYR A 148 -0.82 -1.91 35.82
N ARG A 149 -2.15 -2.05 35.74
CA ARG A 149 -2.87 -2.31 34.48
C ARG A 149 -2.64 -1.20 33.46
N THR A 150 -2.58 0.06 33.91
CA THR A 150 -2.32 1.21 33.03
C THR A 150 -0.90 1.21 32.50
N VAL A 151 0.10 0.95 33.36
CA VAL A 151 1.52 0.87 32.97
C VAL A 151 1.75 -0.32 32.03
N SER A 152 1.19 -1.49 32.33
CA SER A 152 1.25 -2.67 31.46
C SER A 152 0.59 -2.40 30.10
N GLY A 153 -0.58 -1.77 30.07
CA GLY A 153 -1.24 -1.40 28.82
C GLY A 153 -0.47 -0.33 28.03
N ALA A 154 0.21 0.60 28.70
CA ALA A 154 1.09 1.57 28.06
C ALA A 154 2.33 0.90 27.47
N LEU A 155 2.90 -0.09 28.15
CA LEU A 155 4.01 -0.90 27.67
C LEU A 155 3.63 -1.65 26.38
N ASP A 156 2.46 -2.30 26.34
CA ASP A 156 1.96 -2.97 25.13
C ASP A 156 1.80 -1.99 23.96
N ARG A 157 1.22 -0.80 24.23
CA ARG A 157 1.08 0.25 23.21
C ARG A 157 2.43 0.74 22.70
N LEU A 158 3.41 0.97 23.57
CA LEU A 158 4.75 1.39 23.18
C LEU A 158 5.46 0.31 22.35
N ASN A 159 5.30 -0.97 22.69
CA ASN A 159 5.80 -2.08 21.89
C ASN A 159 5.15 -2.12 20.50
N ASN A 160 3.83 -1.90 20.43
CA ASN A 160 3.09 -1.81 19.17
C ASN A 160 3.55 -0.63 18.31
N GLN A 161 3.80 0.54 18.91
CA GLN A 161 4.36 1.70 18.21
C GLN A 161 5.78 1.44 17.71
N SER A 162 6.60 0.77 18.53
CA SER A 162 7.95 0.33 18.19
C SER A 162 7.93 -0.55 16.93
N ALA A 163 7.04 -1.54 16.89
CA ALA A 163 6.83 -2.39 15.72
C ALA A 163 6.31 -1.60 14.50
N ALA A 164 5.37 -0.67 14.71
CA ALA A 164 4.86 0.19 13.64
C ALA A 164 5.95 1.10 13.04
N ILE A 165 6.86 1.61 13.86
CA ILE A 165 7.99 2.42 13.38
C ILE A 165 8.93 1.56 12.54
N GLU A 166 9.26 0.35 12.98
CA GLU A 166 10.10 -0.56 12.21
C GLU A 166 9.48 -0.96 10.88
N CYS A 167 8.18 -1.31 10.87
CA CYS A 167 7.45 -1.58 9.63
C CYS A 167 7.51 -0.38 8.66
N ALA A 168 7.28 0.83 9.16
CA ALA A 168 7.34 2.05 8.34
C ALA A 168 8.77 2.33 7.80
N ARG A 169 9.81 2.03 8.59
CA ARG A 169 11.21 2.14 8.19
C ARG A 169 11.55 1.11 7.11
N ALA A 170 11.24 -0.16 7.33
CA ALA A 170 11.47 -1.24 6.37
C ALA A 170 10.81 -0.93 5.03
N ASN A 171 9.56 -0.45 5.04
CA ASN A 171 8.87 -0.02 3.83
C ASN A 171 9.59 1.15 3.12
N MET A 172 10.06 2.15 3.88
CA MET A 172 10.82 3.27 3.31
C MET A 172 12.12 2.81 2.62
N GLU A 173 12.84 1.85 3.22
CA GLU A 173 14.05 1.28 2.62
C GLU A 173 13.77 0.60 1.28
N LEU A 174 12.62 -0.06 1.13
CA LEU A 174 12.21 -0.67 -0.15
C LEU A 174 12.00 0.40 -1.22
N TYR A 175 11.22 1.43 -0.90
CA TYR A 175 10.98 2.54 -1.81
C TYR A 175 12.26 3.24 -2.23
N GLN A 176 13.19 3.40 -1.29
CA GLN A 176 14.49 3.95 -1.56
C GLN A 176 15.30 3.08 -2.53
N ARG A 177 15.33 1.76 -2.33
CA ARG A 177 16.01 0.83 -3.25
C ARG A 177 15.40 0.92 -4.65
N ALA A 178 14.07 0.96 -4.74
CA ALA A 178 13.35 1.13 -6.00
C ALA A 178 13.69 2.49 -6.67
N LEU A 179 13.69 3.58 -5.91
CA LEU A 179 14.06 4.91 -6.40
C LEU A 179 15.52 4.96 -6.90
N THR A 180 16.44 4.33 -6.17
CA THR A 180 17.85 4.25 -6.58
C THR A 180 17.99 3.52 -7.91
N ARG A 181 17.36 2.34 -8.04
CA ARG A 181 17.34 1.59 -9.31
C ARG A 181 16.72 2.41 -10.45
N ALA A 182 15.62 3.11 -10.19
CA ALA A 182 14.97 3.95 -11.20
C ALA A 182 15.88 5.11 -11.66
N ALA A 183 16.60 5.74 -10.73
CA ALA A 183 17.55 6.80 -11.05
C ALA A 183 18.79 6.29 -11.81
N GLU A 184 19.32 5.13 -11.44
CA GLU A 184 20.42 4.45 -12.15
C GLU A 184 20.01 4.08 -13.58
N ASN A 185 18.85 3.44 -13.75
CA ASN A 185 18.30 3.10 -15.06
C ASN A 185 18.08 4.35 -15.93
N PHE A 186 17.53 5.42 -15.34
CA PHE A 186 17.38 6.70 -16.02
C PHE A 186 18.74 7.26 -16.47
N THR A 187 19.74 7.25 -15.60
CA THR A 187 21.08 7.78 -15.89
C THR A 187 21.77 6.99 -17.01
N ALA A 188 21.65 5.66 -16.98
CA ALA A 188 22.18 4.80 -18.03
C ALA A 188 21.48 5.06 -19.38
N SER A 189 20.15 5.12 -19.38
CA SER A 189 19.35 5.42 -20.58
C SER A 189 19.68 6.80 -21.15
N PHE A 190 19.75 7.82 -20.30
CA PHE A 190 20.13 9.18 -20.71
C PHE A 190 21.55 9.22 -21.28
N THR A 191 22.51 8.53 -20.68
CA THR A 191 23.89 8.50 -21.16
C THR A 191 23.99 7.86 -22.55
N ALA A 192 23.31 6.73 -22.77
CA ALA A 192 23.26 6.07 -24.07
C ALA A 192 22.57 6.96 -25.12
N GLN A 193 21.47 7.62 -24.75
CA GLN A 193 20.76 8.54 -25.63
C GLN A 193 21.62 9.77 -25.98
N ARG A 194 22.32 10.35 -25.00
CA ARG A 194 23.26 11.46 -25.21
C ARG A 194 24.35 11.07 -26.21
N GLN A 195 24.98 9.91 -26.03
CA GLN A 195 26.00 9.42 -26.95
C GLN A 195 25.45 9.26 -28.38
N ARG A 196 24.23 8.72 -28.53
CA ARG A 196 23.56 8.62 -29.82
C ARG A 196 23.31 9.99 -30.44
N HIS A 197 22.80 10.95 -29.67
CA HIS A 197 22.55 12.31 -30.16
C HIS A 197 23.85 13.02 -30.57
N GLU A 198 24.90 12.89 -29.78
CA GLU A 198 26.23 13.43 -30.09
C GLU A 198 26.80 12.82 -31.38
N ALA A 199 26.64 11.51 -31.58
CA ALA A 199 27.04 10.84 -32.82
C ALA A 199 26.29 11.39 -34.04
N ILE A 200 24.95 11.52 -33.96
CA ILE A 200 24.13 12.08 -35.05
C ILE A 200 24.57 13.51 -35.38
N LEU A 201 24.81 14.35 -34.37
CA LEU A 201 25.26 15.73 -34.57
C LEU A 201 26.68 15.81 -35.15
N ALA A 202 27.59 14.93 -34.71
CA ALA A 202 28.96 14.88 -35.22
C ALA A 202 29.01 14.42 -36.69
N ASN A 203 28.15 13.48 -37.06
CA ASN A 203 28.07 12.91 -38.41
C ASN A 203 27.19 13.72 -39.36
N HIS A 204 26.51 14.76 -38.87
CA HIS A 204 25.55 15.54 -39.65
C HIS A 204 26.13 16.03 -40.99
N GLY A 205 27.31 16.65 -40.97
CA GLY A 205 27.97 17.13 -42.19
C GLY A 205 28.27 16.00 -43.18
N ALA A 206 28.78 14.87 -42.70
CA ALA A 206 29.04 13.70 -43.54
C ALA A 206 27.75 13.08 -44.11
N ALA A 207 26.63 13.15 -43.37
CA ALA A 207 25.33 12.73 -43.88
C ALA A 207 24.84 13.61 -45.03
N ILE A 208 24.98 14.94 -44.91
CA ILE A 208 24.65 15.87 -46.00
C ILE A 208 25.53 15.62 -47.24
N GLU A 209 26.84 15.41 -47.07
CA GLU A 209 27.72 15.08 -48.19
C GLU A 209 27.35 13.75 -48.86
N ARG A 210 26.93 12.74 -48.10
CA ARG A 210 26.40 11.49 -48.67
C ARG A 210 25.12 11.71 -49.49
N LEU A 211 24.23 12.59 -49.04
CA LEU A 211 23.02 12.95 -49.81
C LEU A 211 23.37 13.65 -51.12
N ARG A 212 24.35 14.56 -51.10
CA ARG A 212 24.88 15.24 -52.29
C ARG A 212 25.57 14.26 -53.25
N ALA A 213 26.24 13.24 -52.72
CA ALA A 213 26.92 12.23 -53.52
C ALA A 213 25.98 11.15 -54.10
N THR A 214 24.74 11.05 -53.64
CA THR A 214 23.79 10.01 -54.07
C THR A 214 22.90 10.53 -55.20
N PRO A 215 23.11 10.07 -56.45
CA PRO A 215 22.33 10.55 -57.59
C PRO A 215 20.90 10.00 -57.56
N LEU A 216 19.96 10.79 -58.06
CA LEU A 216 18.59 10.35 -58.30
C LEU A 216 18.53 9.36 -59.47
N ASP A 217 17.48 8.53 -59.49
CA ASP A 217 17.22 7.64 -60.62
C ASP A 217 16.86 8.52 -61.82
N PRO A 218 17.34 8.23 -63.04
CA PRO A 218 17.15 9.10 -64.21
C PRO A 218 15.68 9.47 -64.47
N ALA A 219 14.73 8.62 -64.10
CA ALA A 219 13.30 8.91 -64.25
C ALA A 219 12.80 10.04 -63.33
N HIS A 220 13.54 10.36 -62.27
CA HIS A 220 13.20 11.35 -61.25
C HIS A 220 14.06 12.62 -61.34
N GLN A 221 15.07 12.62 -62.21
CA GLN A 221 15.89 13.81 -62.47
C GLN A 221 15.08 14.80 -63.31
N ALA A 222 14.91 16.02 -62.82
CA ALA A 222 14.15 17.07 -63.51
C ALA A 222 14.65 18.47 -63.12
N GLY A 223 15.07 19.25 -64.12
CA GLY A 223 15.59 20.61 -63.90
C GLY A 223 16.82 20.59 -63.01
N GLU A 224 16.73 21.27 -61.86
CA GLU A 224 17.80 21.39 -60.86
C GLU A 224 17.87 20.20 -59.87
N ARG A 225 17.07 19.14 -60.04
CA ARG A 225 17.06 17.97 -59.15
C ARG A 225 17.92 16.85 -59.71
N GLU A 226 19.13 16.69 -59.16
CA GLU A 226 20.10 15.68 -59.60
C GLU A 226 20.40 14.64 -58.50
N THR A 227 20.32 15.04 -57.24
CA THR A 227 20.79 14.26 -56.08
C THR A 227 19.70 14.14 -55.00
N LEU A 228 19.87 13.23 -54.05
CA LEU A 228 18.94 13.13 -52.90
C LEU A 228 18.90 14.41 -52.06
N ALA A 229 19.98 15.18 -52.05
CA ALA A 229 20.03 16.46 -51.35
C ALA A 229 19.01 17.47 -51.90
N ASP A 230 18.70 17.42 -53.19
CA ASP A 230 17.77 18.36 -53.85
C ASP A 230 16.30 18.08 -53.51
N LEU A 231 16.02 16.91 -52.93
CA LEU A 231 14.69 16.54 -52.44
C LEU A 231 14.47 16.93 -50.97
N VAL A 232 15.52 17.37 -50.28
CA VAL A 232 15.49 17.70 -48.85
C VAL A 232 15.70 19.21 -48.68
N ASP A 233 14.88 19.84 -47.84
CA ASP A 233 15.10 21.24 -47.46
C ASP A 233 16.30 21.36 -46.51
N LEU A 234 17.49 21.51 -47.10
CA LEU A 234 18.76 21.60 -46.35
C LEU A 234 18.79 22.80 -45.39
N THR A 235 18.16 23.92 -45.76
CA THR A 235 18.14 25.12 -44.91
C THR A 235 17.35 24.89 -43.62
N ARG A 236 16.22 24.19 -43.72
CA ARG A 236 15.43 23.76 -42.57
C ARG A 236 16.18 22.72 -41.74
N VAL A 237 16.89 21.80 -42.38
CA VAL A 237 17.69 20.78 -41.70
C VAL A 237 18.85 21.39 -40.90
N GLU A 238 19.57 22.36 -41.46
CA GLU A 238 20.63 23.10 -40.75
C GLU A 238 20.07 23.88 -39.55
N THR A 239 18.88 24.48 -39.71
CA THR A 239 18.21 25.16 -38.60
C THR A 239 17.82 24.16 -37.50
N TRP A 240 17.32 22.98 -37.89
CA TRP A 240 16.96 21.91 -36.96
C TRP A 240 18.18 21.34 -36.23
N GLU A 241 19.33 21.16 -36.89
CA GLU A 241 20.59 20.74 -36.25
C GLU A 241 21.00 21.71 -35.15
N LYS A 242 21.00 23.02 -35.44
CA LYS A 242 21.33 24.07 -34.45
C LYS A 242 20.37 24.01 -33.26
N GLU A 243 19.07 23.87 -33.51
CA GLU A 243 18.08 23.71 -32.45
C GLU A 243 18.33 22.45 -31.61
N CYS A 244 18.61 21.31 -32.24
CA CYS A 244 18.92 20.05 -31.58
C CYS A 244 20.17 20.17 -30.70
N ARG A 245 21.23 20.85 -31.18
CA ARG A 245 22.45 21.11 -30.41
C ARG A 245 22.17 21.94 -29.15
N VAL A 246 21.42 23.04 -29.28
CA VAL A 246 21.02 23.88 -28.13
C VAL A 246 20.13 23.10 -27.16
N LYS A 247 19.16 22.32 -27.67
CA LYS A 247 18.28 21.47 -26.84
C LYS A 247 19.09 20.41 -26.08
N GLN A 248 20.03 19.74 -26.74
CA GLN A 248 20.89 18.72 -26.13
C GLN A 248 21.77 19.31 -25.04
N GLN A 249 22.40 20.47 -25.28
CA GLN A 249 23.20 21.15 -24.27
C GLN A 249 22.37 21.50 -23.03
N ARG A 250 21.22 22.16 -23.22
CA ARG A 250 20.31 22.52 -22.12
C ARG A 250 19.79 21.31 -21.35
N LEU A 251 19.51 20.20 -22.04
CA LEU A 251 19.06 18.97 -21.40
C LEU A 251 20.19 18.37 -20.54
N THR A 252 21.41 18.31 -21.08
CA THR A 252 22.59 17.82 -20.34
C THR A 252 22.84 18.65 -19.08
N GLU A 253 22.89 19.98 -19.19
CA GLU A 253 23.06 20.87 -18.03
C GLU A 253 21.98 20.63 -16.95
N ARG A 254 20.72 20.45 -17.36
CA ARG A 254 19.61 20.17 -16.43
C ARG A 254 19.70 18.79 -15.78
N VAL A 255 20.09 17.76 -16.53
CA VAL A 255 20.23 16.40 -16.01
C VAL A 255 21.43 16.30 -15.06
N GLU A 256 22.54 16.99 -15.35
CA GLU A 256 23.69 17.06 -14.47
C GLU A 256 23.37 17.81 -13.16
N ALA A 257 22.71 18.96 -13.26
CA ALA A 257 22.21 19.67 -12.08
C ALA A 257 21.23 18.82 -11.26
N PHE A 258 20.36 18.06 -11.94
CA PHE A 258 19.47 17.11 -11.28
C PHE A 258 20.25 15.99 -10.60
N SER A 259 21.24 15.38 -11.24
CA SER A 259 22.05 14.29 -10.67
C SER A 259 22.78 14.73 -9.40
N ALA A 260 23.35 15.93 -9.41
CA ALA A 260 23.97 16.53 -8.23
C ALA A 260 22.95 16.77 -7.10
N SER A 261 21.79 17.36 -7.45
CA SER A 261 20.69 17.61 -6.50
C SER A 261 20.09 16.31 -5.95
N PHE A 262 19.95 15.28 -6.78
CA PHE A 262 19.43 13.97 -6.43
C PHE A 262 20.36 13.28 -5.46
N THR A 263 21.67 13.28 -5.73
CA THR A 263 22.67 12.71 -4.82
C THR A 263 22.63 13.41 -3.47
N SER A 264 22.62 14.74 -3.43
CA SER A 264 22.53 15.50 -2.18
C SER A 264 21.25 15.22 -1.38
N ARG A 265 20.08 15.21 -2.04
CA ARG A 265 18.78 14.93 -1.41
C ARG A 265 18.65 13.47 -0.99
N LYS A 266 19.14 12.53 -1.80
CA LYS A 266 19.28 11.12 -1.45
C LYS A 266 20.11 11.02 -0.18
N THR A 267 21.36 11.49 -0.18
CA THR A 267 22.23 11.50 1.01
C THR A 267 21.54 12.08 2.24
N ARG A 268 20.82 13.21 2.11
CA ARG A 268 20.04 13.78 3.22
C ARG A 268 18.91 12.86 3.71
N ALA A 269 18.14 12.28 2.80
CA ALA A 269 17.08 11.34 3.11
C ALA A 269 17.63 10.04 3.74
N LEU A 270 18.85 9.62 3.37
CA LEU A 270 19.47 8.35 3.73
C LEU A 270 20.31 8.40 5.01
N GLU A 271 21.27 9.32 5.08
CA GLU A 271 22.22 9.40 6.20
C GLU A 271 21.58 9.93 7.47
N ARG A 272 20.45 10.65 7.34
CA ARG A 272 19.70 11.13 8.51
C ARG A 272 18.72 10.11 9.05
N LEU A 273 18.53 8.94 8.43
CA LEU A 273 17.93 7.81 9.14
C LEU A 273 19.00 7.34 10.13
N ALA A 274 19.28 8.18 11.15
CA ALA A 274 20.04 7.75 12.31
C ALA A 274 19.44 6.43 12.75
N PRO A 275 20.24 5.44 13.18
CA PRO A 275 19.71 4.15 13.61
C PRO A 275 18.62 4.46 14.62
N TRP A 276 17.36 4.26 14.21
CA TRP A 276 16.25 4.44 15.12
C TRP A 276 16.53 3.46 16.24
N ARG A 277 16.66 4.00 17.44
CA ARG A 277 16.82 3.16 18.60
C ARG A 277 15.40 2.81 19.02
N PRO A 278 15.09 1.52 19.14
CA PRO A 278 13.84 1.10 19.76
C PRO A 278 13.68 1.87 21.06
N VAL A 279 12.47 2.39 21.26
CA VAL A 279 12.13 3.05 22.52
C VAL A 279 12.38 2.01 23.62
N SER A 280 13.34 2.28 24.50
CA SER A 280 13.74 1.31 25.52
C SER A 280 12.62 1.16 26.53
N THR A 281 11.94 0.01 26.48
CA THR A 281 10.85 -0.31 27.40
C THR A 281 11.34 -0.96 28.69
N ALA A 282 12.65 -1.24 28.82
CA ALA A 282 13.24 -1.94 29.98
C ALA A 282 12.85 -1.30 31.32
N SER A 283 12.95 0.03 31.42
CA SER A 283 12.58 0.77 32.64
C SER A 283 11.09 0.60 32.99
N LEU A 284 10.20 0.60 31.99
CA LEU A 284 8.76 0.41 32.21
C LEU A 284 8.42 -1.04 32.56
N THR A 285 9.14 -2.00 32.00
CA THR A 285 9.02 -3.42 32.35
C THR A 285 9.41 -3.64 33.82
N ASP A 286 10.51 -3.04 34.27
CA ASP A 286 10.94 -3.11 35.67
C ASP A 286 9.92 -2.44 36.60
N GLN A 287 9.41 -1.27 36.22
CA GLN A 287 8.37 -0.54 36.97
C GLN A 287 7.05 -1.32 37.05
N ALA A 288 6.61 -1.95 35.96
CA ALA A 288 5.43 -2.82 35.96
C ALA A 288 5.61 -4.01 36.90
N ARG A 289 6.81 -4.60 36.96
CA ARG A 289 7.14 -5.70 37.87
C ARG A 289 7.11 -5.27 39.34
N ILE A 290 7.60 -4.07 39.64
CA ILE A 290 7.57 -3.50 41.00
C ILE A 290 6.13 -3.23 41.44
N LEU A 291 5.29 -2.69 40.56
CA LEU A 291 3.87 -2.46 40.84
C LEU A 291 3.13 -3.79 41.06
N GLU A 292 3.35 -4.79 40.21
CA GLU A 292 2.76 -6.12 40.38
C GLU A 292 3.17 -6.75 41.73
N GLY A 293 4.45 -6.65 42.10
CA GLY A 293 4.94 -7.12 43.39
C GLY A 293 4.28 -6.40 44.57
N SER A 294 4.08 -5.09 44.46
CA SER A 294 3.43 -4.27 45.50
C SER A 294 1.93 -4.59 45.62
N VAL A 295 1.25 -4.87 44.50
CA VAL A 295 -0.16 -5.34 44.50
C VAL A 295 -0.29 -6.68 45.21
N ARG A 296 0.61 -7.64 44.91
CA ARG A 296 0.63 -8.96 45.57
C ARG A 296 0.89 -8.84 47.08
N ALA A 297 1.86 -8.03 47.49
CA ALA A 297 2.15 -7.80 48.90
C ALA A 297 0.94 -7.24 49.67
N LEU A 298 0.20 -6.28 49.09
CA LEU A 298 -1.01 -5.75 49.72
C LEU A 298 -2.18 -6.75 49.72
N ASP A 299 -2.20 -7.71 48.79
CA ASP A 299 -3.16 -8.80 48.81
C ASP A 299 -2.87 -9.76 49.96
N ASP A 300 -1.59 -10.13 50.15
CA ASP A 300 -1.15 -10.95 51.29
C ASP A 300 -1.50 -10.27 52.62
N VAL A 301 -1.26 -8.96 52.75
CA VAL A 301 -1.65 -8.17 53.94
C VAL A 301 -3.17 -8.17 54.14
N SER A 302 -3.95 -7.97 53.07
CA SER A 302 -5.42 -7.99 53.15
C SER A 302 -5.93 -9.34 53.65
N THR A 303 -5.38 -10.45 53.12
CA THR A 303 -5.77 -11.81 53.55
C THR A 303 -5.37 -12.10 54.99
N GLY A 304 -4.22 -11.57 55.45
CA GLY A 304 -3.78 -11.64 56.84
C GLY A 304 -4.77 -10.96 57.79
N ILE A 305 -5.14 -9.70 57.49
CA ILE A 305 -6.11 -8.95 58.30
C ILE A 305 -7.49 -9.62 58.29
N GLU A 306 -7.93 -10.18 57.16
CA GLU A 306 -9.20 -10.93 57.08
C GLU A 306 -9.19 -12.18 57.96
N ALA A 307 -8.09 -12.94 57.96
CA ALA A 307 -7.92 -14.09 58.83
C ALA A 307 -7.90 -13.69 60.31
N GLU A 308 -7.29 -12.56 60.66
CA GLU A 308 -7.31 -12.02 62.02
C GLU A 308 -8.73 -11.62 62.47
N ILE A 309 -9.50 -10.96 61.61
CA ILE A 309 -10.90 -10.63 61.87
C ILE A 309 -11.72 -11.90 62.08
N GLU A 310 -11.55 -12.93 61.23
CA GLU A 310 -12.26 -14.20 61.36
C GLU A 310 -11.90 -14.93 62.66
N GLN A 311 -10.62 -14.95 63.05
CA GLN A 311 -10.17 -15.51 64.33
C GLN A 311 -10.80 -14.78 65.52
N LEU A 312 -10.85 -13.45 65.51
CA LEU A 312 -11.53 -12.67 66.55
C LEU A 312 -13.02 -12.98 66.62
N GLN A 313 -13.69 -13.07 65.47
CA GLN A 313 -15.11 -13.42 65.41
C GLN A 313 -15.36 -14.81 65.97
N HIS A 314 -14.52 -15.79 65.63
CA HIS A 314 -14.60 -17.15 66.16
C HIS A 314 -14.39 -17.18 67.67
N LEU A 315 -13.37 -16.48 68.18
CA LEU A 315 -13.10 -16.36 69.62
C LEU A 315 -14.26 -15.69 70.37
N VAL A 316 -14.88 -14.67 69.77
CA VAL A 316 -16.07 -14.04 70.34
C VAL A 316 -17.23 -15.04 70.33
N GLN A 317 -17.49 -15.73 69.23
CA GLN A 317 -18.63 -16.65 69.06
C GLN A 317 -18.52 -17.92 69.93
N GLU A 318 -17.35 -18.55 70.03
CA GLU A 318 -17.10 -19.70 70.92
C GLU A 318 -17.38 -19.36 72.39
N GLN A 319 -17.11 -18.11 72.77
CA GLN A 319 -17.21 -17.65 74.17
C GLN A 319 -18.53 -16.91 74.47
N THR A 320 -19.38 -16.63 73.47
CA THR A 320 -20.73 -16.07 73.60
C THR A 320 -21.84 -17.02 73.13
N SER A 321 -21.59 -18.33 73.09
CA SER A 321 -22.65 -19.29 72.76
C SER A 321 -23.82 -19.18 73.75
N PRO A 322 -25.08 -19.29 73.28
CA PRO A 322 -26.25 -19.16 74.13
C PRO A 322 -26.30 -20.20 75.27
N GLU A 323 -25.65 -21.36 75.12
CA GLU A 323 -25.50 -22.36 76.18
C GLU A 323 -24.57 -21.89 77.32
N ALA A 324 -23.50 -21.16 77.02
CA ALA A 324 -22.60 -20.57 78.01
C ALA A 324 -23.18 -19.33 78.73
N LEU A 325 -24.10 -18.62 78.05
CA LEU A 325 -24.81 -17.45 78.60
C LEU A 325 -26.03 -17.82 79.47
N PHE A 326 -26.65 -18.99 79.24
CA PHE A 326 -27.87 -19.39 79.97
C PHE A 326 -27.59 -20.06 81.32
N GLU A 327 -26.40 -20.64 81.55
CA GLU A 327 -26.16 -21.49 82.72
C GLU A 327 -25.52 -20.83 83.94
N ALA A 328 -25.12 -19.54 83.94
CA ALA A 328 -24.45 -19.04 85.13
C ALA A 328 -24.36 -17.53 85.34
N THR A 329 -25.01 -17.03 86.40
CA THR A 329 -24.73 -15.71 87.00
C THR A 329 -23.42 -15.64 87.82
N PRO A 330 -22.83 -16.75 88.33
CA PRO A 330 -21.45 -16.76 88.88
C PRO A 330 -20.39 -17.31 87.91
N ALA A 331 -20.75 -18.25 87.02
CA ALA A 331 -19.82 -18.79 86.03
C ALA A 331 -19.65 -17.88 84.81
N LEU A 332 -20.55 -16.92 84.55
CA LEU A 332 -20.26 -15.79 83.66
C LEU A 332 -19.00 -15.08 84.15
N SER A 333 -18.90 -14.77 85.44
CA SER A 333 -17.70 -14.09 85.98
C SER A 333 -16.44 -14.93 85.79
N SER A 334 -16.53 -16.27 85.86
CA SER A 334 -15.40 -17.17 85.61
C SER A 334 -15.05 -17.33 84.13
N ALA A 335 -16.05 -17.39 83.25
CA ALA A 335 -15.90 -17.46 81.81
C ALA A 335 -15.37 -16.14 81.27
N VAL A 336 -15.91 -15.02 81.77
CA VAL A 336 -15.42 -13.65 81.55
C VAL A 336 -14.01 -13.47 82.10
N ARG A 337 -13.65 -14.09 83.23
CA ARG A 337 -12.26 -14.04 83.74
C ARG A 337 -11.31 -14.90 82.91
N LYS A 338 -11.74 -16.08 82.44
CA LYS A 338 -10.99 -16.89 81.47
C LYS A 338 -10.86 -16.19 80.12
N TRP A 339 -11.90 -15.47 79.70
CA TRP A 339 -11.95 -14.65 78.51
C TRP A 339 -11.05 -13.43 78.64
N LYS A 340 -11.08 -12.76 79.79
CA LYS A 340 -10.15 -11.69 80.17
C LYS A 340 -8.72 -12.21 80.24
N ASP A 341 -8.46 -13.39 80.79
CA ASP A 341 -7.12 -13.96 80.87
C ASP A 341 -6.63 -14.44 79.49
N ALA A 342 -7.52 -15.00 78.66
CA ALA A 342 -7.22 -15.40 77.29
C ALA A 342 -6.97 -14.18 76.41
N LEU A 343 -7.82 -13.16 76.51
CA LEU A 343 -7.66 -11.88 75.83
C LEU A 343 -6.51 -11.08 76.40
N GLN A 344 -6.22 -11.07 77.70
CA GLN A 344 -5.04 -10.39 78.25
C GLN A 344 -3.77 -11.15 77.88
N ARG A 345 -3.78 -12.49 77.79
CA ARG A 345 -2.63 -13.25 77.27
C ARG A 345 -2.45 -12.96 75.78
N GLN A 346 -3.52 -13.00 75.00
CA GLN A 346 -3.50 -12.70 73.57
C GLN A 346 -3.13 -11.23 73.32
N TRP A 347 -3.61 -10.31 74.15
CA TRP A 347 -3.26 -8.88 74.18
C TRP A 347 -1.86 -8.63 74.74
N SER A 348 -1.30 -9.49 75.59
CA SER A 348 0.09 -9.36 76.06
C SER A 348 1.06 -9.91 75.02
N ILE A 349 0.68 -11.00 74.34
CA ILE A 349 1.37 -11.54 73.17
C ILE A 349 1.32 -10.49 72.05
N TRP A 350 0.13 -9.95 71.74
CA TRP A 350 -0.06 -8.90 70.75
C TRP A 350 0.35 -7.51 71.22
N GLY A 351 0.50 -7.25 72.51
CA GLY A 351 0.93 -5.96 73.06
C GLY A 351 2.45 -5.80 72.99
N GLN A 352 3.17 -6.92 73.00
CA GLN A 352 4.58 -6.99 72.61
C GLN A 352 4.75 -6.93 71.08
N ASP A 353 3.74 -7.38 70.33
CA ASP A 353 3.64 -7.29 68.87
C ASP A 353 2.83 -6.07 68.36
N GLN A 354 2.39 -5.15 69.23
CA GLN A 354 1.49 -4.04 68.84
C GLN A 354 2.26 -2.94 68.10
N THR A 355 3.59 -2.93 68.25
CA THR A 355 4.51 -2.24 67.35
C THR A 355 4.61 -2.90 65.96
N ALA A 356 4.12 -4.13 65.78
CA ALA A 356 4.24 -4.92 64.56
C ALA A 356 2.90 -5.28 63.88
N SER A 357 1.73 -5.07 64.51
CA SER A 357 0.44 -5.47 63.91
C SER A 357 -0.68 -4.41 64.01
N ALA A 358 -0.59 -3.42 64.91
CA ALA A 358 -1.60 -2.34 65.01
C ALA A 358 -1.21 -1.03 64.27
N SER A 359 0.04 -0.89 63.85
CA SER A 359 0.38 0.00 62.75
C SER A 359 0.51 -0.85 61.51
N VAL A 360 -0.09 -0.43 60.39
CA VAL A 360 0.45 -0.72 59.05
C VAL A 360 1.96 -0.83 59.20
N THR A 361 2.54 -2.01 59.02
CA THR A 361 3.94 -2.18 59.40
C THR A 361 4.78 -1.19 58.60
N SER A 362 5.94 -0.78 59.13
CA SER A 362 6.93 -0.01 58.36
C SER A 362 7.15 -0.62 56.94
N SER A 363 6.99 -1.94 56.80
CA SER A 363 7.04 -2.68 55.53
C SER A 363 5.80 -2.46 54.63
N ASP A 364 4.59 -2.39 55.17
CA ASP A 364 3.35 -2.20 54.39
C ASP A 364 3.22 -0.75 53.90
N VAL A 365 3.64 0.22 54.71
CA VAL A 365 3.79 1.64 54.28
C VAL A 365 4.85 1.73 53.18
N ALA A 366 5.92 0.94 53.26
CA ALA A 366 6.96 0.93 52.24
C ALA A 366 6.44 0.47 50.88
N HIS A 367 5.57 -0.55 50.80
CA HIS A 367 4.97 -0.98 49.53
C HIS A 367 4.06 0.08 48.90
N VAL A 368 3.33 0.83 49.73
CA VAL A 368 2.51 1.96 49.27
C VAL A 368 3.39 3.09 48.71
N GLU A 369 4.47 3.44 49.41
CA GLU A 369 5.36 4.52 49.00
C GLU A 369 6.18 4.15 47.76
N ILE A 370 6.72 2.92 47.71
CA ILE A 370 7.38 2.35 46.53
C ILE A 370 6.43 2.36 45.34
N GLY A 371 5.18 1.92 45.53
CA GLY A 371 4.16 1.95 44.49
C GLY A 371 3.90 3.37 43.97
N ARG A 372 3.75 4.35 44.89
CA ARG A 372 3.51 5.76 44.55
C ARG A 372 4.67 6.37 43.74
N GLU A 373 5.91 6.16 44.17
CA GLU A 373 7.11 6.62 43.46
C GLU A 373 7.19 5.98 42.07
N THR A 374 6.98 4.66 42.00
CA THR A 374 7.00 3.90 40.75
C THR A 374 5.96 4.41 39.73
N VAL A 375 4.76 4.80 40.19
CA VAL A 375 3.72 5.37 39.31
C VAL A 375 4.14 6.71 38.71
N GLU A 376 4.74 7.60 39.50
CA GLU A 376 5.18 8.91 39.01
C GLU A 376 6.35 8.78 38.03
N GLU A 377 7.31 7.90 38.32
CA GLU A 377 8.38 7.59 37.38
C GLU A 377 7.86 6.96 36.08
N SER A 378 6.90 6.03 36.18
CA SER A 378 6.27 5.40 35.01
C SER A 378 5.57 6.44 34.14
N ARG A 379 4.91 7.42 34.75
CA ARG A 379 4.23 8.51 34.04
C ARG A 379 5.22 9.38 33.24
N ALA A 380 6.32 9.77 33.87
CA ALA A 380 7.37 10.54 33.20
C ALA A 380 8.02 9.74 32.07
N ALA A 381 8.27 8.45 32.29
CA ALA A 381 8.83 7.54 31.29
C ALA A 381 7.90 7.37 30.09
N VAL A 382 6.63 7.00 30.29
CA VAL A 382 5.63 6.86 29.20
C VAL A 382 5.51 8.14 28.39
N GLY A 383 5.41 9.30 29.04
CA GLY A 383 5.29 10.59 28.35
C GLY A 383 6.50 10.92 27.48
N THR A 384 7.71 10.58 27.94
CA THR A 384 8.95 10.79 27.18
C THR A 384 9.05 9.83 25.99
N GLN A 385 8.74 8.56 26.23
CA GLN A 385 8.80 7.49 25.23
C GLN A 385 7.78 7.69 24.10
N MET A 386 6.55 8.07 24.43
CA MET A 386 5.50 8.42 23.47
C MET A 386 5.92 9.58 22.56
N LYS A 387 6.54 10.62 23.13
CA LYS A 387 7.07 11.76 22.35
C LYS A 387 8.18 11.33 21.39
N GLN A 388 9.06 10.42 21.82
CA GLN A 388 10.13 9.88 20.96
C GLN A 388 9.54 9.03 19.82
N ALA A 389 8.57 8.16 20.10
CA ALA A 389 7.88 7.37 19.09
C ALA A 389 7.18 8.25 18.04
N MET A 390 6.45 9.28 18.50
CA MET A 390 5.80 10.23 17.59
C MET A 390 6.78 11.07 16.78
N ALA A 391 7.89 11.50 17.37
CA ALA A 391 8.94 12.20 16.64
C ALA A 391 9.54 11.33 15.53
N ALA A 392 9.75 10.03 15.80
CA ALA A 392 10.24 9.08 14.80
C ALA A 392 9.24 8.90 13.65
N LEU A 393 7.95 8.70 13.94
CA LEU A 393 6.91 8.57 12.91
C LEU A 393 6.79 9.84 12.04
N LYS A 394 6.88 11.03 12.64
CA LYS A 394 6.88 12.30 11.91
C LYS A 394 8.12 12.43 11.00
N ASP A 395 9.31 12.09 11.49
CA ASP A 395 10.54 12.11 10.69
C ASP A 395 10.46 11.14 9.49
N ILE A 396 9.93 9.92 9.71
CA ILE A 396 9.65 8.94 8.66
C ILE A 396 8.70 9.53 7.60
N SER A 397 7.61 10.17 8.02
CA SER A 397 6.62 10.79 7.12
C SER A 397 7.22 11.90 6.25
N VAL A 398 8.04 12.78 6.85
CA VAL A 398 8.74 13.85 6.12
C VAL A 398 9.67 13.27 5.06
N ARG A 399 10.43 12.21 5.40
CA ARG A 399 11.32 11.53 4.45
C ARG A 399 10.57 10.83 3.32
N GLN A 400 9.48 10.14 3.63
CA GLN A 400 8.64 9.51 2.61
C GLN A 400 8.11 10.55 1.60
N THR A 401 7.78 11.75 2.07
CA THR A 401 7.38 12.87 1.21
C THR A 401 8.55 13.31 0.31
N GLU A 402 9.77 13.41 0.85
CA GLU A 402 10.98 13.74 0.08
C GLU A 402 11.28 12.66 -0.98
N VAL A 403 11.26 11.37 -0.61
CA VAL A 403 11.44 10.24 -1.54
C VAL A 403 10.38 10.27 -2.65
N SER A 404 9.12 10.49 -2.32
CA SER A 404 8.03 10.60 -3.29
C SER A 404 8.22 11.81 -4.23
N SER A 405 8.78 12.91 -3.73
CA SER A 405 9.12 14.07 -4.57
C SER A 405 10.27 13.76 -5.54
N LEU A 406 11.29 13.01 -5.10
CA LEU A 406 12.41 12.58 -5.93
C LEU A 406 11.94 11.62 -7.02
N GLN A 407 11.07 10.67 -6.69
CA GLN A 407 10.50 9.72 -7.66
C GLN A 407 9.75 10.46 -8.77
N ARG A 408 8.86 11.40 -8.42
CA ARG A 408 8.15 12.25 -9.39
C ARG A 408 9.13 13.02 -10.29
N THR A 409 10.23 13.51 -9.71
CA THR A 409 11.25 14.25 -10.45
C THR A 409 11.98 13.33 -11.45
N VAL A 410 12.39 12.12 -11.04
CA VAL A 410 13.01 11.11 -11.93
C VAL A 410 12.08 10.77 -13.09
N THR A 411 10.80 10.48 -12.81
CA THR A 411 9.80 10.18 -13.83
C THR A 411 9.59 11.35 -14.79
N ALA A 412 9.56 12.59 -14.29
CA ALA A 412 9.45 13.77 -15.13
C ALA A 412 10.65 13.91 -16.07
N PHE A 413 11.88 13.73 -15.58
CA PHE A 413 13.08 13.76 -16.42
C PHE A 413 13.10 12.62 -17.44
N ALA A 414 12.73 11.40 -17.06
CA ALA A 414 12.63 10.28 -18.00
C ALA A 414 11.65 10.60 -19.15
N ASN A 415 10.49 11.17 -18.83
CA ASN A 415 9.50 11.58 -19.84
C ASN A 415 10.01 12.70 -20.74
N ILE A 416 10.70 13.68 -20.17
CA ILE A 416 11.30 14.80 -20.91
C ILE A 416 12.36 14.26 -21.88
N THR A 417 13.30 13.44 -21.38
CA THR A 417 14.37 12.83 -22.16
C THR A 417 13.83 11.97 -23.31
N ARG A 418 12.76 11.21 -23.08
CA ARG A 418 12.07 10.46 -24.15
C ARG A 418 11.54 11.39 -25.24
N LYS A 419 10.80 12.44 -24.89
CA LYS A 419 10.28 13.43 -25.85
C LYS A 419 11.38 14.13 -26.64
N TYR A 420 12.53 14.37 -26.02
CA TYR A 420 13.69 14.92 -26.73
C TYR A 420 14.31 13.91 -27.70
N GLY A 421 14.22 12.60 -27.44
CA GLY A 421 14.66 11.56 -28.38
C GLY A 421 13.91 11.62 -29.70
N ASP A 422 12.59 11.78 -29.64
CA ASP A 422 11.73 11.87 -30.82
C ASP A 422 12.11 13.06 -31.72
N ALA A 423 12.64 14.15 -31.14
CA ALA A 423 13.08 15.32 -31.90
C ALA A 423 14.36 15.09 -32.73
N PHE A 424 15.14 14.05 -32.44
CA PHE A 424 16.35 13.70 -33.19
C PHE A 424 16.10 12.72 -34.34
N GLU A 425 14.92 12.08 -34.39
CA GLU A 425 14.58 11.13 -35.46
C GLU A 425 14.72 11.69 -36.87
N PRO A 426 14.31 12.95 -37.18
CA PRO A 426 14.49 13.51 -38.52
C PRO A 426 15.96 13.61 -38.93
N LEU A 427 16.87 13.95 -38.01
CA LEU A 427 18.30 14.03 -38.30
C LEU A 427 18.91 12.63 -38.47
N ALA A 428 18.48 11.66 -37.67
CA ALA A 428 18.89 10.26 -37.82
C ALA A 428 18.42 9.68 -39.16
N ALA A 429 17.22 10.05 -39.63
CA ALA A 429 16.69 9.60 -40.90
C ALA A 429 17.58 10.02 -42.09
N LEU A 430 18.19 11.21 -42.04
CA LEU A 430 19.12 11.69 -43.07
C LEU A 430 20.34 10.78 -43.23
N GLU A 431 20.85 10.20 -42.14
CA GLU A 431 21.98 9.26 -42.21
C GLU A 431 21.61 7.96 -42.94
N THR A 432 20.35 7.53 -42.83
CA THR A 432 19.86 6.26 -43.41
C THR A 432 19.27 6.42 -44.80
N LEU A 433 18.92 7.65 -45.20
CA LEU A 433 18.24 7.93 -46.46
C LEU A 433 19.01 7.45 -47.71
N PRO A 434 20.35 7.62 -47.82
CA PRO A 434 21.13 7.08 -48.93
C PRO A 434 21.02 5.56 -49.09
N GLU A 435 20.92 4.81 -47.99
CA GLU A 435 20.80 3.35 -48.00
C GLU A 435 19.36 2.89 -48.23
N ALA A 436 18.38 3.65 -47.76
CA ALA A 436 16.97 3.37 -47.94
C ALA A 436 16.50 3.62 -49.38
N TYR A 437 17.09 4.61 -50.06
CA TYR A 437 16.67 5.01 -51.40
C TYR A 437 16.75 3.90 -52.47
N PRO A 438 17.86 3.13 -52.60
CA PRO A 438 17.91 1.99 -53.52
C PRO A 438 16.86 0.90 -53.25
N ARG A 439 16.51 0.71 -51.96
CA ARG A 439 15.46 -0.24 -51.57
C ARG A 439 14.09 0.25 -52.03
N LEU A 440 13.82 1.54 -51.87
CA LEU A 440 12.61 2.19 -52.36
C LEU A 440 12.48 2.08 -53.89
N LEU A 441 13.57 2.29 -54.63
CA LEU A 441 13.57 2.10 -56.09
C LEU A 441 13.27 0.65 -56.49
N THR A 442 13.87 -0.33 -55.80
CA THR A 442 13.62 -1.75 -56.04
C THR A 442 12.15 -2.09 -55.80
N GLU A 443 11.57 -1.59 -54.71
CA GLU A 443 10.16 -1.80 -54.40
C GLU A 443 9.23 -1.14 -55.42
N ASN A 444 9.55 0.07 -55.90
CA ASN A 444 8.79 0.72 -56.96
C ASN A 444 8.81 -0.10 -58.25
N ARG A 445 10.00 -0.58 -58.68
CA ARG A 445 10.12 -1.45 -59.87
C ARG A 445 9.32 -2.75 -59.72
N ARG A 446 9.31 -3.33 -58.51
CA ARG A 446 8.50 -4.52 -58.20
C ARG A 446 7.01 -4.23 -58.37
N ARG A 447 6.54 -3.09 -57.83
CA ARG A 447 5.13 -2.64 -57.96
C ARG A 447 4.74 -2.37 -59.41
N ASP A 448 5.62 -1.74 -60.19
CA ASP A 448 5.38 -1.49 -61.61
C ASP A 448 5.31 -2.80 -62.41
N SER A 449 6.18 -3.75 -62.11
CA SER A 449 6.13 -5.09 -62.73
C SER A 449 4.83 -5.80 -62.37
N TRP A 450 4.43 -5.77 -61.10
CA TRP A 450 3.17 -6.36 -60.66
C TRP A 450 1.97 -5.70 -61.34
N ASN A 451 1.94 -4.36 -61.40
CA ASN A 451 0.90 -3.61 -62.10
C ASN A 451 0.82 -4.00 -63.58
N ARG A 452 1.95 -4.13 -64.28
CA ARG A 452 1.98 -4.58 -65.68
C ARG A 452 1.41 -5.99 -65.84
N SER A 453 1.82 -6.93 -64.99
CA SER A 453 1.29 -8.30 -65.01
C SER A 453 -0.21 -8.32 -64.72
N TYR A 454 -0.67 -7.51 -63.76
CA TYR A 454 -2.07 -7.38 -63.40
C TYR A 454 -2.91 -6.81 -64.54
N MET A 455 -2.44 -5.74 -65.19
CA MET A 455 -3.12 -5.13 -66.34
C MET A 455 -3.14 -6.08 -67.55
N ALA A 456 -2.08 -6.86 -67.79
CA ALA A 456 -2.06 -7.88 -68.85
C ALA A 456 -3.07 -9.00 -68.59
N LEU A 457 -3.26 -9.39 -67.32
CA LEU A 457 -4.28 -10.36 -66.93
C LEU A 457 -5.69 -9.82 -67.21
N LEU A 458 -5.95 -8.57 -66.83
CA LEU A 458 -7.24 -7.91 -67.10
C LEU A 458 -7.53 -7.79 -68.60
N ASP A 459 -6.52 -7.44 -69.41
CA ASP A 459 -6.66 -7.40 -70.86
C ASP A 459 -6.99 -8.78 -71.45
N THR A 460 -6.33 -9.83 -70.94
CA THR A 460 -6.59 -11.21 -71.37
C THR A 460 -8.01 -11.64 -71.01
N ALA A 461 -8.45 -11.37 -69.79
CA ALA A 461 -9.83 -11.61 -69.36
C ALA A 461 -10.84 -10.82 -70.21
N GLY A 462 -10.55 -9.54 -70.48
CA GLY A 462 -11.33 -8.69 -71.37
C GLY A 462 -11.49 -9.28 -72.78
N ARG A 463 -10.39 -9.76 -73.38
CA ARG A 463 -10.41 -10.43 -74.69
C ARG A 463 -11.20 -11.72 -74.69
N LEU A 464 -11.08 -12.55 -73.66
CA LEU A 464 -11.84 -13.79 -73.54
C LEU A 464 -13.35 -13.50 -73.45
N VAL A 465 -13.74 -12.55 -72.61
CA VAL A 465 -15.16 -12.16 -72.48
C VAL A 465 -15.69 -11.56 -73.78
N ALA A 466 -14.90 -10.71 -74.46
CA ALA A 466 -15.26 -10.16 -75.76
C ALA A 466 -15.42 -11.26 -76.84
N ALA A 467 -14.58 -12.29 -76.83
CA ALA A 467 -14.67 -13.43 -77.74
C ALA A 467 -15.90 -14.29 -77.49
N VAL A 468 -16.26 -14.54 -76.22
CA VAL A 468 -17.52 -15.23 -75.88
C VAL A 468 -18.74 -14.42 -76.33
N HIS A 469 -18.71 -13.10 -76.09
CA HIS A 469 -19.79 -12.21 -76.51
C HIS A 469 -19.95 -12.20 -78.04
N SER A 470 -18.84 -12.09 -78.80
CA SER A 470 -18.92 -12.09 -80.26
C SER A 470 -19.40 -13.44 -80.80
N ALA A 471 -18.94 -14.56 -80.24
CA ALA A 471 -19.37 -15.90 -80.65
C ALA A 471 -20.87 -16.13 -80.40
N GLU A 472 -21.42 -15.63 -79.30
CA GLU A 472 -22.86 -15.70 -79.01
C GLU A 472 -23.67 -14.76 -79.90
N GLN A 473 -23.17 -13.54 -80.18
CA GLN A 473 -23.83 -12.62 -81.11
C GLN A 473 -23.91 -13.22 -82.52
N HIS A 474 -22.82 -13.83 -83.02
CA HIS A 474 -22.84 -14.51 -84.33
C HIS A 474 -23.85 -15.67 -84.36
N ARG A 475 -24.00 -16.43 -83.26
CA ARG A 475 -25.02 -17.48 -83.16
C ARG A 475 -26.44 -16.91 -83.22
N ARG A 476 -26.70 -15.79 -82.55
CA ARG A 476 -28.00 -15.10 -82.62
C ARG A 476 -28.29 -14.58 -84.01
N ASP A 477 -27.30 -13.97 -84.66
CA ASP A 477 -27.43 -13.44 -86.02
C ASP A 477 -27.75 -14.58 -87.00
N ALA A 478 -27.02 -15.70 -86.94
CA ALA A 478 -27.29 -16.89 -87.75
C ALA A 478 -28.67 -17.50 -87.48
N PHE A 479 -29.08 -17.61 -86.21
CA PHE A 479 -30.42 -18.07 -85.84
C PHE A 479 -31.52 -17.15 -86.39
N GLN A 480 -31.29 -15.83 -86.40
CA GLN A 480 -32.23 -14.87 -86.98
C GLN A 480 -32.31 -14.99 -88.52
N GLU A 481 -31.20 -15.28 -89.20
CA GLU A 481 -31.15 -15.51 -90.65
C GLU A 481 -31.90 -16.79 -91.09
N GLU A 482 -31.86 -17.87 -90.29
CA GLU A 482 -32.54 -19.13 -90.60
C GLU A 482 -34.08 -19.06 -90.48
N LEU A 483 -34.61 -18.07 -89.76
CA LEU A 483 -36.03 -17.93 -89.51
C LEU A 483 -36.74 -17.19 -90.67
N THR A 484 -37.84 -17.77 -91.17
CA THR A 484 -38.68 -17.11 -92.18
C THR A 484 -39.52 -15.98 -91.58
N GLY A 485 -39.79 -14.93 -92.36
CA GLY A 485 -40.41 -13.67 -91.91
C GLY A 485 -41.67 -13.79 -91.01
N PRO A 486 -42.61 -14.74 -91.23
CA PRO A 486 -43.75 -14.92 -90.33
C PRO A 486 -43.37 -15.40 -88.93
N VAL A 487 -42.33 -16.23 -88.82
CA VAL A 487 -41.83 -16.80 -87.55
C VAL A 487 -41.03 -15.76 -86.78
N GLN A 488 -40.25 -14.93 -87.47
CA GLN A 488 -39.49 -13.82 -86.87
C GLN A 488 -40.41 -12.78 -86.21
N ALA A 489 -41.54 -12.45 -86.84
CA ALA A 489 -42.55 -11.55 -86.28
C ALA A 489 -43.26 -12.11 -85.03
N LEU A 490 -43.31 -13.44 -84.90
CA LEU A 490 -43.89 -14.15 -83.76
C LEU A 490 -42.88 -14.24 -82.60
N LEU A 491 -41.59 -14.46 -82.91
CA LEU A 491 -40.49 -14.44 -81.95
C LEU A 491 -40.30 -13.07 -81.29
N GLY A 492 -40.38 -11.98 -82.06
CA GLY A 492 -40.32 -10.63 -81.48
C GLY A 492 -41.44 -10.32 -80.47
N LYS A 493 -42.55 -11.06 -80.50
CA LYS A 493 -43.65 -10.94 -79.52
C LYS A 493 -43.53 -11.90 -78.34
N LEU A 494 -42.96 -13.09 -78.54
CA LEU A 494 -42.85 -14.13 -77.50
C LEU A 494 -41.57 -14.01 -76.66
N ALA A 495 -40.47 -13.56 -77.26
CA ALA A 495 -39.16 -13.45 -76.63
C ALA A 495 -38.36 -12.27 -77.23
N PRO A 496 -38.75 -11.02 -76.94
CA PRO A 496 -38.12 -9.83 -77.51
C PRO A 496 -36.61 -9.73 -77.24
N SER A 497 -36.13 -10.32 -76.14
CA SER A 497 -34.71 -10.37 -75.78
C SER A 497 -33.83 -11.23 -76.71
N LEU A 498 -34.42 -12.07 -77.58
CA LEU A 498 -33.72 -12.82 -78.62
C LEU A 498 -33.54 -12.00 -79.91
N THR A 499 -34.32 -10.93 -80.08
CA THR A 499 -34.23 -9.99 -81.20
C THR A 499 -33.39 -8.77 -80.90
N GLU A 500 -33.06 -8.51 -79.63
CA GLU A 500 -32.19 -7.41 -79.20
C GLU A 500 -30.69 -7.81 -79.27
N SER A 501 -29.83 -6.83 -79.57
CA SER A 501 -28.37 -6.99 -79.50
C SER A 501 -27.92 -7.26 -78.07
N LEU A 502 -26.96 -8.16 -77.88
CA LEU A 502 -26.41 -8.42 -76.55
C LEU A 502 -25.79 -7.16 -75.93
N PRO A 503 -25.95 -6.95 -74.60
CA PRO A 503 -25.29 -5.85 -73.92
C PRO A 503 -23.78 -6.05 -73.92
N LEU A 504 -23.03 -4.96 -74.16
CA LEU A 504 -21.56 -4.97 -74.12
C LEU A 504 -21.06 -5.53 -72.78
N PRO A 505 -20.13 -6.49 -72.79
CA PRO A 505 -19.62 -7.07 -71.57
C PRO A 505 -18.80 -6.03 -70.80
N GLN A 506 -19.06 -5.91 -69.50
CA GLN A 506 -18.26 -5.09 -68.60
C GLN A 506 -17.42 -6.00 -67.71
N VAL A 507 -16.10 -5.94 -67.89
CA VAL A 507 -15.15 -6.57 -66.95
C VAL A 507 -14.80 -5.51 -65.90
N GLY A 508 -15.53 -5.55 -64.79
CA GLY A 508 -15.28 -4.69 -63.63
C GLY A 508 -14.41 -5.39 -62.60
N ILE A 509 -13.51 -4.63 -61.96
CA ILE A 509 -12.82 -5.09 -60.75
C ILE A 509 -13.78 -4.86 -59.59
N ALA A 510 -14.11 -5.91 -58.83
CA ALA A 510 -14.90 -5.75 -57.62
C ALA A 510 -14.14 -4.81 -56.65
N PRO A 511 -14.82 -3.82 -56.03
CA PRO A 511 -14.15 -2.96 -55.05
C PRO A 511 -13.59 -3.85 -53.93
N LEU A 512 -12.31 -3.63 -53.59
CA LEU A 512 -11.64 -4.34 -52.52
C LEU A 512 -12.45 -4.18 -51.22
N PRO A 513 -12.75 -5.27 -50.49
CA PRO A 513 -13.43 -5.17 -49.21
C PRO A 513 -12.59 -4.31 -48.27
N SER A 514 -13.17 -3.22 -47.79
CA SER A 514 -12.45 -2.11 -47.15
C SER A 514 -11.86 -2.43 -45.78
N ASN A 515 -11.91 -3.66 -45.29
CA ASN A 515 -11.30 -4.08 -44.03
C ASN A 515 -11.19 -5.62 -43.98
N GLY A 516 -10.01 -6.14 -44.27
CA GLY A 516 -9.68 -7.55 -44.05
C GLY A 516 -8.18 -7.73 -44.19
N THR A 517 -7.52 -8.10 -43.10
CA THR A 517 -6.11 -8.49 -43.04
C THR A 517 -5.85 -9.65 -44.01
N VAL A 518 -5.41 -9.34 -45.23
CA VAL A 518 -4.93 -10.34 -46.17
C VAL A 518 -3.49 -10.65 -45.81
N GLY A 519 -3.27 -11.86 -45.28
CA GLY A 519 -1.94 -12.41 -45.06
C GLY A 519 -1.13 -12.39 -46.35
N ALA A 520 0.15 -12.05 -46.24
CA ALA A 520 1.06 -11.97 -47.37
C ALA A 520 1.08 -13.30 -48.14
N PRO A 521 0.81 -13.33 -49.45
CA PRO A 521 0.97 -14.54 -50.25
C PRO A 521 2.47 -14.81 -50.43
N THR A 522 2.94 -15.90 -49.83
CA THR A 522 4.27 -16.46 -50.05
C THR A 522 4.22 -17.42 -51.24
N GLY A 523 4.65 -16.95 -52.42
CA GLY A 523 4.97 -17.81 -53.57
C GLY A 523 4.42 -17.31 -54.92
N PRO A 524 5.03 -17.71 -56.05
CA PRO A 524 4.46 -17.45 -57.38
C PRO A 524 3.20 -18.30 -57.58
N ASP A 525 2.06 -17.64 -57.75
CA ASP A 525 0.73 -18.25 -57.71
C ASP A 525 0.43 -19.14 -58.95
N PRO A 526 0.10 -20.43 -58.78
CA PRO A 526 -0.41 -21.32 -59.84
C PRO A 526 -1.82 -20.94 -60.35
N VAL A 527 -2.45 -19.96 -59.68
CA VAL A 527 -3.83 -19.51 -59.90
C VAL A 527 -4.06 -18.96 -61.31
N VAL A 528 -3.05 -18.35 -61.94
CA VAL A 528 -3.20 -17.78 -63.30
C VAL A 528 -3.35 -18.87 -64.36
N ALA A 529 -2.60 -19.97 -64.24
CA ALA A 529 -2.73 -21.10 -65.15
C ALA A 529 -4.09 -21.79 -64.98
N ASP A 530 -4.54 -21.95 -63.73
CA ASP A 530 -5.82 -22.57 -63.40
C ASP A 530 -7.01 -21.72 -63.84
N LEU A 531 -6.94 -20.39 -63.74
CA LEU A 531 -8.02 -19.49 -64.18
C LEU A 531 -8.12 -19.45 -65.71
N VAL A 532 -6.99 -19.42 -66.42
CA VAL A 532 -6.96 -19.50 -67.89
C VAL A 532 -7.50 -20.85 -68.35
N ALA A 533 -7.07 -21.95 -67.73
CA ALA A 533 -7.57 -23.30 -68.04
C ALA A 533 -9.07 -23.45 -67.75
N ALA A 534 -9.57 -22.86 -66.65
CA ALA A 534 -10.99 -22.87 -66.32
C ALA A 534 -11.84 -22.08 -67.32
N LEU A 535 -11.33 -20.93 -67.79
CA LEU A 535 -12.02 -20.10 -68.80
C LEU A 535 -11.98 -20.75 -70.19
N GLU A 536 -10.86 -21.35 -70.60
CA GLU A 536 -10.77 -22.11 -71.85
C GLU A 536 -11.70 -23.33 -71.85
N SER A 537 -11.80 -24.02 -70.71
CA SER A 537 -12.75 -25.12 -70.50
C SER A 537 -14.21 -24.67 -70.59
N LEU A 538 -14.54 -23.50 -70.04
CA LEU A 538 -15.88 -22.90 -70.13
C LEU A 538 -16.23 -22.56 -71.59
N ILE A 539 -15.28 -21.97 -72.34
CA ILE A 539 -15.44 -21.66 -73.77
C ILE A 539 -15.67 -22.94 -74.59
N GLY A 540 -14.91 -24.00 -74.32
CA GLY A 540 -15.09 -25.29 -74.97
C GLY A 540 -16.42 -25.98 -74.65
N ARG A 541 -17.04 -25.66 -73.51
CA ARG A 541 -18.37 -26.14 -73.12
C ARG A 541 -19.52 -25.31 -73.71
N ILE A 542 -19.33 -24.01 -73.88
CA ILE A 542 -20.32 -23.09 -74.47
C ILE A 542 -20.30 -23.16 -76.01
N SER A 543 -19.25 -23.71 -76.61
CA SER A 543 -19.09 -23.86 -78.07
C SER A 543 -19.54 -25.22 -78.63
N ARG A 544 -20.03 -26.13 -77.78
CA ARG A 544 -20.77 -27.35 -78.17
C ARG A 544 -22.24 -27.14 -77.89
#